data_AF-A0A1V2M727-F1
#
_entry.id   AF-A0A1V2M727-F1
#
_cell.length_a   1.000
_cell.length_b   1.000
_cell.length_c   1.000
_cell.angle_alpha   90.00
_cell.angle_beta   90.00
_cell.angle_gamma   90.00
#
_symmetry.space_group_name_H-M   'P 1'
#
loop_
_entity.id
_entity.type
_entity.pdbx_description
1 polymer ?
#
loop_
_entity_poly.entity_id
_entity_poly.type
_entity_poly.pdbx_seq_one_letter_code
_entity_poly.pdbx_strand_id
1 'polypeptide(L)'
;MKKVGVIYTVPILQESFHKLIQNEFDQIELVEILDNDILALIKEDNYNVTERQINKVLEYIEYFNQNKVDFIISTCSSLGDIFNNIKSSIPIFQIDKPMMVEAANLGKNIVLVATAPTTIKPSTNLLESTAKQLNKQVNINSLLLPKAGVLLFKGNTNEFINKLIEEI
;
A
#
# COMPACT_ATOMS: atom_id res chain seq x y z
N MET A 1 -21.15 -15.32 2.31
CA MET A 1 -19.68 -15.24 2.29
C MET A 1 -19.30 -14.01 1.49
N LYS A 2 -18.47 -13.12 2.05
CA LYS A 2 -17.99 -11.92 1.33
C LYS A 2 -16.77 -12.30 0.49
N LYS A 3 -16.67 -11.76 -0.72
CA LYS A 3 -15.50 -11.93 -1.60
C LYS A 3 -14.62 -10.70 -1.57
N VAL A 4 -13.35 -10.88 -1.27
CA VAL A 4 -12.38 -9.79 -1.14
C VAL A 4 -11.30 -9.94 -2.20
N GLY A 5 -11.19 -8.92 -3.04
CA GLY A 5 -10.11 -8.81 -4.01
C GLY A 5 -8.84 -8.36 -3.30
N VAL A 6 -7.71 -9.02 -3.47
CA VAL A 6 -6.44 -8.60 -2.86
C VAL A 6 -5.37 -8.46 -3.91
N ILE A 7 -4.73 -7.29 -3.96
CA ILE A 7 -3.60 -7.02 -4.85
C ILE A 7 -2.31 -7.08 -4.03
N TYR A 8 -1.40 -7.94 -4.44
CA TYR A 8 -0.05 -8.08 -3.92
C TYR A 8 0.98 -7.73 -4.99
N THR A 9 2.11 -7.20 -4.53
CA THR A 9 3.28 -6.91 -5.37
C THR A 9 4.56 -7.55 -4.84
N VAL A 10 4.42 -8.36 -3.77
CA VAL A 10 5.51 -9.10 -3.14
C VAL A 10 4.97 -10.46 -2.67
N PRO A 11 5.57 -11.59 -3.08
CA PRO A 11 5.04 -12.93 -2.77
C PRO A 11 4.93 -13.23 -1.27
N ILE A 12 5.89 -12.76 -0.46
CA ILE A 12 5.97 -13.08 0.98
C ILE A 12 4.77 -12.54 1.79
N LEU A 13 4.04 -11.57 1.25
CA LEU A 13 2.88 -10.99 1.91
C LEU A 13 1.64 -11.88 1.82
N GLN A 14 1.52 -12.76 0.81
CA GLN A 14 0.30 -13.56 0.63
C GLN A 14 0.03 -14.49 1.80
N GLU A 15 1.01 -15.29 2.21
CA GLU A 15 0.83 -16.27 3.29
C GLU A 15 0.52 -15.59 4.63
N SER A 16 1.22 -14.50 4.95
CA SER A 16 1.00 -13.77 6.19
C SER A 16 -0.37 -13.07 6.20
N PHE A 17 -0.77 -12.48 5.08
CA PHE A 17 -2.07 -11.84 4.94
C PHE A 17 -3.22 -12.84 5.01
N HIS A 18 -3.09 -14.01 4.37
CA HIS A 18 -4.08 -15.10 4.47
C HIS A 18 -4.34 -15.51 5.90
N LYS A 19 -3.27 -15.78 6.66
CA LYS A 19 -3.36 -16.17 8.06
C LYS A 19 -4.05 -15.09 8.89
N LEU A 20 -3.71 -13.81 8.66
CA LEU A 20 -4.37 -12.69 9.34
C LEU A 20 -5.87 -12.64 9.03
N ILE A 21 -6.26 -12.71 7.76
CA ILE A 21 -7.68 -12.68 7.37
C ILE A 21 -8.45 -13.86 7.95
N GLN A 22 -7.89 -15.07 7.90
CA GLN A 22 -8.55 -16.28 8.43
C GLN A 22 -8.68 -16.26 9.95
N ASN A 23 -7.75 -15.62 10.67
CA ASN A 23 -7.82 -15.48 12.12
C ASN A 23 -8.85 -14.43 12.57
N GLU A 24 -9.05 -13.38 11.77
CA GLU A 24 -9.95 -12.27 12.11
C GLU A 24 -11.38 -12.46 11.57
N PHE A 25 -11.56 -13.25 10.50
CA PHE A 25 -12.84 -13.36 9.80
C PHE A 25 -13.16 -14.80 9.37
N ASP A 26 -14.31 -15.32 9.81
CA ASP A 26 -14.75 -16.70 9.52
C ASP A 26 -15.36 -16.90 8.13
N GLN A 27 -15.76 -15.83 7.42
CA GLN A 27 -16.58 -15.93 6.20
C GLN A 27 -16.12 -15.00 5.06
N ILE A 28 -14.81 -15.01 4.81
CA ILE A 28 -14.19 -14.29 3.68
C ILE A 28 -13.61 -15.28 2.68
N GLU A 29 -13.95 -15.10 1.41
CA GLU A 29 -13.28 -15.72 0.26
C GLU A 29 -12.33 -14.69 -0.36
N LEU A 30 -11.07 -15.07 -0.55
CA LEU A 30 -10.07 -14.22 -1.19
C LEU A 30 -10.01 -14.51 -2.69
N VAL A 31 -10.02 -13.45 -3.50
CA VAL A 31 -9.74 -13.47 -4.93
C VAL A 31 -8.51 -12.61 -5.14
N GLU A 32 -7.45 -13.13 -5.76
CA GLU A 32 -6.13 -12.54 -5.56
C GLU A 32 -5.36 -12.31 -6.86
N ILE A 33 -4.61 -11.22 -6.87
CA ILE A 33 -3.64 -10.91 -7.92
C ILE A 33 -2.30 -10.68 -7.24
N LEU A 34 -1.28 -11.42 -7.68
CA LEU A 34 0.12 -11.14 -7.37
C LEU A 34 0.81 -10.67 -8.66
N ASP A 35 1.24 -9.41 -8.67
CA ASP A 35 1.92 -8.81 -9.81
C ASP A 35 3.10 -7.97 -9.34
N ASN A 36 4.31 -8.49 -9.54
CA ASN A 36 5.53 -7.76 -9.19
C ASN A 36 5.93 -6.75 -10.29
N ASP A 37 5.44 -6.93 -11.52
CA ASP A 37 5.83 -6.14 -12.69
C ASP A 37 5.25 -4.73 -12.64
N ILE A 38 4.11 -4.52 -11.98
CA ILE A 38 3.57 -3.16 -11.77
C ILE A 38 4.57 -2.26 -11.03
N LEU A 39 5.40 -2.80 -10.13
CA LEU A 39 6.47 -2.04 -9.47
C LEU A 39 7.61 -1.70 -10.44
N ALA A 40 7.89 -2.57 -11.41
CA ALA A 40 8.86 -2.28 -12.46
C ALA A 40 8.37 -1.12 -13.35
N LEU A 41 7.10 -1.13 -13.75
CA LEU A 41 6.49 -0.04 -14.52
C LEU A 41 6.55 1.30 -13.77
N ILE A 42 6.24 1.31 -12.47
CA ILE A 42 6.34 2.52 -11.64
C ILE A 42 7.78 3.06 -11.63
N LYS A 43 8.79 2.19 -11.53
CA LYS A 43 10.20 2.59 -11.57
C LYS A 43 10.61 3.14 -12.93
N GLU A 44 10.24 2.45 -14.01
CA GLU A 44 10.51 2.87 -15.39
C GLU A 44 9.87 4.24 -15.71
N ASP A 45 8.70 4.51 -15.15
CA ASP A 45 7.99 5.79 -15.30
C ASP A 45 8.50 6.88 -14.34
N ASN A 46 9.67 6.67 -13.73
CA ASN A 46 10.28 7.59 -12.78
C ASN A 46 9.32 7.97 -11.63
N TYR A 47 8.56 6.98 -11.14
CA TYR A 47 7.61 7.12 -10.04
C TYR A 47 6.42 8.08 -10.34
N ASN A 48 6.16 8.36 -11.61
CA ASN A 48 4.98 9.09 -12.04
C ASN A 48 3.85 8.12 -12.40
N VAL A 49 2.62 8.55 -12.13
CA VAL A 49 1.43 7.83 -12.60
C VAL A 49 1.31 8.04 -14.11
N THR A 50 1.15 6.95 -14.85
CA THR A 50 1.02 6.94 -16.31
C THR A 50 -0.20 6.15 -16.75
N GLU A 51 -0.66 6.36 -17.99
CA GLU A 51 -1.78 5.63 -18.56
C GLU A 51 -1.55 4.12 -18.60
N ARG A 52 -0.31 3.65 -18.87
CA ARG A 52 -0.01 2.21 -18.89
C ARG A 52 -0.18 1.55 -17.51
N GLN A 53 0.17 2.26 -16.43
CA GLN A 53 -0.05 1.78 -15.06
C GLN A 53 -1.55 1.76 -14.73
N ILE A 54 -2.26 2.83 -15.09
CA ILE A 54 -3.71 2.95 -14.89
C ILE A 54 -4.43 1.81 -15.61
N ASN A 55 -4.13 1.58 -16.89
CA ASN A 55 -4.73 0.51 -17.70
C ASN A 55 -4.50 -0.86 -17.06
N LYS A 56 -3.27 -1.13 -16.60
CA LYS A 56 -2.96 -2.38 -15.91
C LYS A 56 -3.74 -2.56 -14.60
N VAL A 57 -3.92 -1.50 -13.81
CA VAL A 57 -4.76 -1.56 -12.60
C VAL A 57 -6.25 -1.71 -12.95
N LEU A 58 -6.73 -1.13 -14.06
CA LEU A 58 -8.08 -1.34 -14.55
C LEU A 58 -8.33 -2.81 -14.94
N GLU A 59 -7.34 -3.51 -15.52
CA GLU A 59 -7.42 -4.94 -15.79
C GLU A 59 -7.61 -5.75 -14.48
N TYR A 60 -6.92 -5.38 -13.40
CA TYR A 60 -7.13 -6.00 -12.09
C TYR A 60 -8.56 -5.81 -11.58
N ILE A 61 -9.07 -4.57 -11.68
CA ILE A 61 -10.43 -4.23 -11.25
C ILE A 61 -11.46 -5.00 -12.07
N GLU A 62 -11.25 -5.13 -13.38
CA GLU A 62 -12.12 -5.90 -14.26
C GLU A 62 -12.11 -7.39 -13.89
N TYR A 63 -10.95 -7.96 -13.60
CA TYR A 63 -10.85 -9.33 -13.08
C TYR A 63 -11.66 -9.50 -11.78
N PHE A 64 -11.57 -8.55 -10.84
CA PHE A 64 -12.34 -8.60 -9.60
C PHE A 64 -13.85 -8.43 -9.84
N ASN A 65 -14.27 -7.58 -10.79
CA ASN A 65 -15.68 -7.46 -11.22
C ASN A 65 -16.22 -8.79 -11.75
N GLN A 66 -15.48 -9.45 -12.64
CA GLN A 66 -15.87 -10.75 -13.22
C GLN A 66 -16.02 -11.83 -12.14
N ASN A 67 -15.22 -11.76 -11.09
CA ASN A 67 -15.28 -12.66 -9.94
C ASN A 67 -16.28 -12.23 -8.85
N LYS A 68 -17.04 -11.15 -9.08
CA LYS A 68 -18.07 -10.62 -8.17
C LYS A 68 -17.53 -10.30 -6.77
N VAL A 69 -16.35 -9.70 -6.73
CA VAL A 69 -15.73 -9.21 -5.49
C VAL A 69 -16.55 -8.07 -4.89
N ASP A 70 -16.74 -8.09 -3.57
CA ASP A 70 -17.47 -7.06 -2.82
C ASP A 70 -16.62 -5.79 -2.58
N PHE A 71 -15.32 -5.96 -2.32
CA PHE A 71 -14.36 -4.87 -2.13
C PHE A 71 -12.92 -5.33 -2.40
N ILE A 72 -12.04 -4.38 -2.73
CA ILE A 72 -10.63 -4.63 -3.05
C ILE A 72 -9.74 -4.07 -1.94
N ILE A 73 -8.73 -4.82 -1.52
CA ILE A 73 -7.64 -4.38 -0.67
C ILE A 73 -6.37 -4.30 -1.51
N SER A 74 -5.77 -3.12 -1.59
CA SER A 74 -4.40 -2.97 -2.09
C SER A 74 -3.43 -3.05 -0.92
N THR A 75 -2.58 -4.07 -0.95
CA THR A 75 -1.54 -4.29 0.07
C THR A 75 -0.25 -3.50 -0.22
N CYS A 76 -0.18 -2.79 -1.35
CA CYS A 76 1.00 -2.06 -1.78
C CYS A 76 0.75 -0.55 -1.82
N SER A 77 1.32 0.17 -0.86
CA SER A 77 1.28 1.63 -0.81
C SER A 77 1.79 2.32 -2.08
N SER A 78 2.69 1.69 -2.83
CA SER A 78 3.22 2.24 -4.09
C SER A 78 2.14 2.41 -5.17
N LEU A 79 1.02 1.69 -5.06
CA LEU A 79 -0.11 1.81 -5.99
C LEU A 79 -1.08 2.93 -5.62
N GLY A 80 -0.92 3.55 -4.44
CA GLY A 80 -1.91 4.47 -3.86
C GLY A 80 -2.30 5.64 -4.76
N ASP A 81 -1.31 6.29 -5.38
CA ASP A 81 -1.55 7.40 -6.31
C ASP A 81 -2.26 6.96 -7.61
N ILE A 82 -2.03 5.73 -8.06
CA ILE A 82 -2.68 5.20 -9.25
C ILE A 82 -4.19 5.08 -9.00
N PHE A 83 -4.61 4.59 -7.83
CA PHE A 83 -6.03 4.48 -7.47
C PHE A 83 -6.75 5.84 -7.40
N ASN A 84 -6.04 6.91 -7.05
CA ASN A 84 -6.62 8.26 -7.05
C ASN A 84 -7.06 8.73 -8.45
N ASN A 85 -6.53 8.12 -9.50
CA ASN A 85 -6.85 8.41 -10.89
C ASN A 85 -7.89 7.46 -11.49
N ILE A 86 -8.43 6.53 -10.68
CA ILE A 86 -9.34 5.49 -11.14
C ILE A 86 -10.70 5.66 -10.47
N LYS A 87 -11.76 5.53 -11.27
CA LYS A 87 -13.13 5.36 -10.75
C LYS A 87 -13.50 3.89 -10.87
N SER A 88 -13.68 3.24 -9.73
CA SER A 88 -14.08 1.84 -9.63
C SER A 88 -15.51 1.74 -9.09
N SER A 89 -16.30 0.80 -9.62
CA SER A 89 -17.58 0.38 -9.06
C SER A 89 -17.42 -0.40 -7.75
N ILE A 90 -16.29 -1.10 -7.61
CA ILE A 90 -15.92 -1.83 -6.40
C ILE A 90 -15.14 -0.89 -5.47
N PRO A 91 -15.51 -0.75 -4.18
CA PRO A 91 -14.73 0.00 -3.20
C PRO A 91 -13.30 -0.52 -3.10
N ILE A 92 -12.31 0.38 -3.13
CA ILE A 92 -10.89 0.06 -3.02
C ILE A 92 -10.35 0.63 -1.70
N PHE A 93 -9.74 -0.22 -0.89
CA PHE A 93 -9.11 0.12 0.37
C PHE A 93 -7.59 -0.01 0.25
N GLN A 94 -6.87 1.06 0.57
CA GLN A 94 -5.41 1.02 0.70
C GLN A 94 -5.07 0.61 2.13
N ILE A 95 -4.22 -0.42 2.29
CA ILE A 95 -3.94 -1.03 3.60
C ILE A 95 -3.35 -0.06 4.62
N ASP A 96 -2.67 0.98 4.16
CA ASP A 96 -1.99 1.99 4.98
C ASP A 96 -2.89 3.20 5.32
N LYS A 97 -4.09 3.32 4.72
CA LYS A 97 -5.03 4.41 5.03
C LYS A 97 -5.39 4.48 6.53
N PRO A 98 -5.69 3.38 7.24
CA PRO A 98 -5.93 3.42 8.69
C PRO A 98 -4.72 3.94 9.47
N MET A 99 -3.50 3.60 9.04
CA MET A 99 -2.27 4.12 9.66
C MET A 99 -2.16 5.64 9.49
N MET A 100 -2.56 6.18 8.33
CA MET A 100 -2.56 7.64 8.10
C MET A 100 -3.60 8.36 8.97
N VAL A 101 -4.77 7.76 9.18
CA VAL A 101 -5.79 8.29 10.08
C VAL A 101 -5.26 8.37 11.50
N GLU A 102 -4.64 7.29 11.97
CA GLU A 102 -4.07 7.22 13.31
C GLU A 102 -2.91 8.23 13.49
N ALA A 103 -1.97 8.29 12.55
CA ALA A 103 -0.85 9.22 12.60
C ALA A 103 -1.32 10.68 12.66
N ALA A 104 -2.29 11.06 11.83
CA ALA A 104 -2.91 12.39 11.86
C ALA A 104 -3.67 12.66 13.17
N ASN A 105 -4.14 11.61 13.85
CA ASN A 105 -4.78 11.73 15.15
C ASN A 105 -3.81 11.91 16.31
N LEU A 106 -2.66 11.24 16.26
CA LEU A 106 -1.65 11.26 17.31
C LEU A 106 -0.90 12.58 17.41
N GLY A 107 -0.64 13.27 16.28
CA GLY A 107 0.12 14.50 16.33
C GLY A 107 0.21 15.28 15.03
N LYS A 108 0.70 16.52 15.16
CA LYS A 108 0.92 17.43 14.03
C LYS A 108 2.20 17.12 13.25
N ASN A 109 3.29 16.76 13.92
CA ASN A 109 4.56 16.48 13.28
C ASN A 109 4.69 14.97 13.08
N ILE A 110 4.74 14.52 11.84
CA ILE A 110 4.72 13.10 11.48
C ILE A 110 5.96 12.79 10.64
N VAL A 111 6.72 11.79 11.06
CA VAL A 111 7.82 11.24 10.26
C VAL A 111 7.29 10.02 9.51
N LEU A 112 7.32 10.07 8.19
CA LEU A 112 6.97 8.95 7.31
C LEU A 112 8.24 8.24 6.89
N VAL A 113 8.40 6.98 7.28
CA VAL A 113 9.62 6.21 7.01
C VAL A 113 9.30 5.12 6.00
N ALA A 114 10.06 5.05 4.91
CA ALA A 114 9.95 3.97 3.93
C ALA A 114 11.31 3.45 3.50
N THR A 115 11.36 2.19 3.08
CA THR A 115 12.56 1.55 2.50
C THR A 115 12.49 1.47 0.98
N ALA A 116 11.29 1.58 0.40
CA ALA A 116 11.05 1.57 -1.03
C ALA A 116 10.86 3.00 -1.56
N PRO A 117 11.64 3.45 -2.55
CA PRO A 117 11.45 4.78 -3.16
C PRO A 117 10.06 4.96 -3.78
N THR A 118 9.48 3.88 -4.30
CA THR A 118 8.14 3.84 -4.91
C THR A 118 7.02 4.19 -3.93
N THR A 119 7.28 4.15 -2.63
CA THR A 119 6.28 4.35 -1.57
C THR A 119 6.24 5.79 -1.06
N ILE A 120 7.36 6.52 -1.09
CA ILE A 120 7.49 7.84 -0.45
C ILE A 120 6.41 8.80 -0.91
N LYS A 121 6.31 9.03 -2.22
CA LYS A 121 5.35 9.99 -2.78
C LYS A 121 3.89 9.55 -2.57
N PRO A 122 3.47 8.31 -2.92
CA PRO A 122 2.11 7.86 -2.68
C PRO A 122 1.67 7.92 -1.22
N SER A 123 2.49 7.45 -0.27
CA SER A 123 2.11 7.47 1.15
C SER A 123 2.13 8.88 1.74
N THR A 124 3.01 9.77 1.27
CA THR A 124 2.98 11.19 1.66
C THR A 124 1.67 11.83 1.21
N ASN A 125 1.28 11.65 -0.06
CA ASN A 125 0.02 12.16 -0.60
C ASN A 125 -1.20 11.57 0.13
N LEU A 126 -1.15 10.28 0.47
CA LEU A 126 -2.20 9.63 1.25
C LEU A 126 -2.33 10.24 2.64
N LEU A 127 -1.21 10.50 3.32
CA LEU A 127 -1.22 11.15 4.64
C LEU A 127 -1.77 12.59 4.57
N GLU A 128 -1.32 13.39 3.61
CA GLU A 128 -1.80 14.76 3.41
C GLU A 128 -3.31 14.80 3.14
N SER A 129 -3.78 13.96 2.20
CA SER A 129 -5.21 13.89 1.86
C SER A 129 -6.05 13.39 3.05
N THR A 130 -5.53 12.45 3.83
CA THR A 130 -6.19 11.97 5.06
C THR A 130 -6.29 13.06 6.10
N ALA A 131 -5.20 13.77 6.39
CA ALA A 131 -5.21 14.88 7.34
C ALA A 131 -6.20 15.97 6.91
N LYS A 132 -6.23 16.31 5.61
CA LYS A 132 -7.21 17.24 5.04
C LYS A 132 -8.65 16.77 5.25
N GLN A 133 -8.95 15.49 4.99
CA GLN A 133 -10.28 14.91 5.22
C GLN A 133 -10.70 14.96 6.70
N LEU A 134 -9.74 14.87 7.63
CA LEU A 134 -9.96 14.97 9.07
C LEU A 134 -9.96 16.42 9.59
N ASN A 135 -9.84 17.42 8.71
CA ASN A 135 -9.68 18.83 9.07
C ASN A 135 -8.49 19.09 10.01
N LYS A 136 -7.38 18.37 9.81
CA LYS A 136 -6.14 18.51 10.57
C LYS A 136 -5.01 19.08 9.73
N GLN A 137 -4.20 19.93 10.35
CA GLN A 137 -2.95 20.39 9.75
C GLN A 137 -1.81 19.51 10.28
N VAL A 138 -1.06 18.90 9.36
CA VAL A 138 0.11 18.07 9.67
C VAL A 138 1.35 18.63 8.97
N ASN A 139 2.52 18.44 9.58
CA ASN A 139 3.83 18.65 9.00
C ASN A 139 4.44 17.27 8.78
N ILE A 140 4.74 16.92 7.53
CA ILE A 140 5.22 15.59 7.17
C ILE A 140 6.69 15.68 6.79
N ASN A 141 7.52 14.86 7.44
CA ASN A 141 8.91 14.65 7.05
C ASN A 141 9.07 13.21 6.54
N SER A 142 9.35 13.04 5.25
CA SER A 142 9.48 11.72 4.64
C SER A 142 10.94 11.29 4.55
N LEU A 143 11.28 10.17 5.19
CA LEU A 143 12.61 9.58 5.24
C LEU A 143 12.65 8.30 4.40
N LEU A 144 13.58 8.26 3.45
CA LEU A 144 13.85 7.09 2.62
C LEU A 144 15.12 6.39 3.11
N LEU A 145 14.97 5.17 3.64
CA LEU A 145 16.06 4.37 4.23
C LEU A 145 16.28 3.08 3.42
N PRO A 146 16.79 3.16 2.18
CA PRO A 146 16.81 2.02 1.25
C PRO A 146 17.75 0.91 1.72
N LYS A 147 18.80 1.26 2.47
CA LYS A 147 19.77 0.31 3.03
C LYS A 147 19.14 -0.59 4.10
N ALA A 148 18.22 -0.04 4.91
CA ALA A 148 17.49 -0.83 5.89
C ALA A 148 16.63 -1.91 5.21
N GLY A 149 15.98 -1.57 4.09
CA GLY A 149 15.17 -2.53 3.33
C GLY A 149 15.94 -3.77 2.88
N VAL A 150 17.22 -3.65 2.53
CA VAL A 150 18.08 -4.78 2.14
C VAL A 150 18.22 -5.80 3.27
N LEU A 151 18.27 -5.35 4.53
CA LEU A 151 18.35 -6.23 5.70
C LEU A 151 17.08 -7.05 5.87
N LEU A 152 15.92 -6.43 5.66
CA LEU A 152 14.63 -7.12 5.72
C LEU A 152 14.52 -8.21 4.65
N PHE A 153 14.94 -7.91 3.41
CA PHE A 153 14.95 -8.92 2.32
C PHE A 153 15.91 -10.09 2.57
N LYS A 154 16.93 -9.91 3.42
CA LYS A 154 17.84 -10.98 3.84
C LYS A 154 17.32 -11.79 5.04
N GLY A 155 16.16 -11.43 5.59
CA GLY A 155 15.61 -12.05 6.80
C GLY A 155 16.21 -11.51 8.12
N ASN A 156 17.01 -10.45 8.06
CA ASN A 156 17.67 -9.86 9.23
C ASN A 156 16.77 -8.82 9.92
N THR A 157 15.61 -9.24 10.43
CA THR A 157 14.60 -8.34 11.00
C THR A 157 15.12 -7.48 12.16
N ASN A 158 15.95 -8.02 13.04
CA ASN A 158 16.50 -7.26 14.17
C ASN A 158 17.47 -6.16 13.70
N GLU A 159 18.34 -6.48 12.74
CA GLU A 159 19.26 -5.48 12.16
C GLU A 159 18.49 -4.43 11.37
N PHE A 160 17.42 -4.81 10.67
CA PHE A 160 16.51 -3.89 10.02
C PHE A 160 15.92 -2.89 11.02
N ILE A 161 15.37 -3.36 12.14
CA ILE A 161 14.78 -2.49 13.17
C ILE A 161 15.84 -1.57 13.78
N ASN A 162 17.01 -2.10 14.16
CA ASN A 162 18.11 -1.29 14.69
C ASN A 162 18.52 -0.19 13.70
N LYS A 163 18.58 -0.54 12.41
CA LYS A 163 18.94 0.41 11.36
C LYS A 163 17.91 1.52 11.17
N LEU A 164 16.62 1.22 11.34
CA LEU A 164 15.58 2.26 11.35
C LEU A 164 15.76 3.21 12.54
N ILE A 165 15.99 2.68 13.74
CA ILE A 165 16.13 3.48 14.97
C ILE A 165 17.35 4.41 14.90
N GLU A 166 18.45 3.98 14.28
CA GLU A 166 19.65 4.81 14.09
C GLU A 166 19.46 6.00 13.14
N GLU A 167 18.51 5.92 12.20
CA GLU A 167 18.37 6.86 11.09
C GLU A 167 17.12 7.76 11.17
N ILE A 168 16.27 7.59 12.18
CA ILE A 168 15.07 8.42 12.47
C ILE A 168 15.37 9.41 13.60
#